data_AF-A0A3N5Q2G2-F1
#
_entry.id   AF-A0A3N5Q2G2-F1
#
_cell.length_a   1.000
_cell.length_b   1.000
_cell.length_c   1.000
_cell.angle_alpha   90.00
_cell.angle_beta   90.00
_cell.angle_gamma   90.00
#
_symmetry.space_group_name_H-M   'P 1'
#
loop_
_entity.id
_entity.type
_entity.pdbx_description
1 polymer ?
#
loop_
_entity_poly.entity_id
_entity_poly.type
_entity_poly.pdbx_seq_one_letter_code
_entity_poly.pdbx_strand_id
1 'polypeptide(L)'
;MFAPADRNKIYRTAVTLGVLTFMLIVWGGHVNTTRSGMAFPDWPTSNYAPMVTYAPSEWLWQGDRFWEHSHRRFAMLVSMVR
;
A
#
# COMPACT_ATOMS: atom_id res chain seq x y z
N MET A 1 -9.29 -17.15 -27.87
CA MET A 1 -10.30 -17.54 -26.86
C MET A 1 -9.52 -18.18 -25.70
N PHE A 2 -9.55 -17.60 -24.49
CA PHE A 2 -8.85 -18.15 -23.31
C PHE A 2 -9.40 -19.52 -22.93
N ALA A 3 -8.56 -20.42 -22.42
CA ALA A 3 -9.05 -21.70 -21.92
C ALA A 3 -9.99 -21.47 -20.72
N PRO A 4 -10.99 -22.33 -20.47
CA PRO A 4 -11.92 -22.16 -19.35
C PRO A 4 -11.23 -21.99 -17.99
N ALA A 5 -10.09 -22.66 -17.78
CA ALA A 5 -9.27 -22.53 -16.58
C ALA A 5 -8.62 -21.14 -16.41
N ASP A 6 -8.31 -20.45 -17.51
CA ASP A 6 -7.68 -19.14 -17.51
C ASP A 6 -8.70 -18.04 -17.14
N ARG A 7 -9.97 -18.22 -17.52
CA ARG A 7 -11.04 -17.29 -17.16
C ARG A 7 -11.22 -17.17 -15.64
N ASN A 8 -11.18 -18.29 -14.93
CA ASN A 8 -11.32 -18.30 -13.47
C ASN A 8 -10.12 -17.64 -12.77
N LYS A 9 -8.91 -17.85 -13.31
CA LYS A 9 -7.70 -17.19 -12.80
C LYS A 9 -7.76 -15.67 -12.98
N ILE A 10 -8.09 -15.21 -14.19
CA ILE A 10 -8.25 -13.78 -14.50
C ILE A 10 -9.31 -13.15 -13.61
N TYR A 11 -10.47 -13.81 -13.45
CA TYR A 11 -11.54 -13.31 -12.57
C TYR A 11 -11.06 -13.17 -11.12
N ARG A 12 -10.38 -14.18 -10.57
CA ARG A 12 -9.84 -14.13 -9.20
C ARG A 12 -8.79 -13.04 -9.03
N THR A 13 -7.87 -12.88 -9.97
CA THR A 13 -6.86 -11.81 -9.94
C THR A 13 -7.54 -10.44 -10.00
N ALA A 14 -8.54 -10.25 -10.87
CA ALA A 14 -9.27 -9.00 -11.01
C ALA A 14 -10.04 -8.63 -9.72
N VAL A 15 -10.75 -9.59 -9.12
CA VAL A 15 -11.44 -9.38 -7.84
C VAL A 15 -10.44 -9.05 -6.73
N THR A 16 -9.31 -9.77 -6.68
CA THR A 16 -8.26 -9.54 -5.67
C THR A 16 -7.69 -8.13 -5.79
N LEU A 17 -7.30 -7.71 -7.00
CA LEU A 17 -6.83 -6.35 -7.27
C LEU A 17 -7.88 -5.30 -6.93
N GLY A 18 -9.15 -5.53 -7.28
CA GLY A 18 -10.24 -4.61 -6.96
C GLY A 18 -10.41 -4.39 -5.46
N VAL A 19 -10.43 -5.47 -4.68
CA VAL A 19 -10.54 -5.40 -3.21
C VAL A 19 -9.34 -4.70 -2.59
N LEU A 20 -8.12 -5.08 -2.98
CA LEU A 20 -6.89 -4.48 -2.44
C LEU A 20 -6.78 -3.00 -2.79
N THR A 21 -7.14 -2.61 -4.02
CA THR A 21 -7.16 -1.21 -4.45
C THR A 21 -8.20 -0.40 -3.68
N PHE A 22 -9.40 -0.95 -3.46
CA PHE A 22 -10.41 -0.31 -2.64
C PHE A 22 -9.91 -0.06 -1.20
N MET A 23 -9.31 -1.07 -0.57
CA MET A 23 -8.68 -0.90 0.75
C MET A 23 -7.58 0.17 0.71
N LEU A 24 -6.78 0.23 -0.37
CA LEU A 24 -5.71 1.21 -0.51
C LEU A 24 -6.24 2.63 -0.60
N ILE A 25 -7.35 2.83 -1.31
CA ILE A 25 -8.06 4.12 -1.41
C ILE A 25 -8.57 4.55 -0.04
N VAL A 26 -9.24 3.64 0.70
CA VAL A 26 -9.73 3.93 2.06
C VAL A 26 -8.56 4.31 2.97
N TRP A 27 -7.44 3.59 2.89
CA TRP A 27 -6.26 3.88 3.69
C TRP A 27 -5.62 5.23 3.32
N GLY A 28 -5.56 5.57 2.03
CA GLY A 28 -5.13 6.91 1.58
C GLY A 28 -6.06 8.02 2.06
N GLY A 29 -7.37 7.75 2.15
CA GLY A 29 -8.33 8.65 2.78
C GLY A 29 -8.04 8.92 4.27
N HIS A 30 -7.53 7.92 5.00
CA HIS A 30 -7.08 8.10 6.39
C HIS A 30 -5.86 9.01 6.44
N VAL A 31 -4.84 8.80 5.60
CA VAL A 31 -3.64 9.67 5.50
C VAL A 31 -4.02 11.13 5.32
N ASN A 32 -4.99 11.41 4.44
CA ASN A 32 -5.47 12.77 4.22
C ASN A 32 -6.23 13.32 5.44
N THR A 33 -7.12 12.53 6.03
CA THR A 33 -7.95 12.94 7.18
C THR A 33 -7.11 13.22 8.42
N THR A 34 -6.07 12.42 8.66
CA THR A 34 -5.12 12.59 9.76
C THR A 34 -4.01 13.60 9.45
N ARG A 35 -4.04 14.22 8.26
CA ARG A 35 -3.02 15.16 7.74
C ARG A 35 -1.60 14.60 7.77
N SER A 36 -1.46 13.29 7.57
CA SER A 36 -0.20 12.57 7.69
C SER A 36 0.60 12.50 6.39
N GLY A 37 0.13 13.08 5.29
CA GLY A 37 0.75 12.95 3.97
C GLY A 37 2.12 13.62 3.79
N MET A 38 2.65 14.25 4.84
CA MET A 38 3.96 14.92 4.87
C MET A 38 4.81 14.45 6.07
N ALA A 39 4.52 13.25 6.60
CA ALA A 39 5.25 12.67 7.74
C ALA A 39 6.67 12.24 7.34
N PHE A 40 6.89 11.91 6.07
CA PHE A 40 8.23 11.70 5.51
C PHE A 40 8.61 12.83 4.53
N PRO A 41 9.85 13.33 4.59
CA PRO A 41 10.32 14.38 3.68
C PRO A 41 10.65 13.86 2.26
N ASP A 42 10.62 12.54 2.05
CA ASP A 42 11.22 11.87 0.90
C ASP A 42 10.39 10.72 0.30
N TRP A 43 10.71 10.36 -0.95
CA TRP A 43 10.19 9.22 -1.73
C TRP A 43 11.25 8.80 -2.76
N PRO A 44 11.61 7.51 -2.97
CA PRO A 44 11.01 6.23 -2.50
C PRO A 44 11.31 5.82 -1.09
N THR A 45 12.23 6.53 -0.44
CA THR A 45 12.72 6.15 0.88
C THR A 45 11.80 6.67 1.97
N SER A 46 12.05 6.23 3.20
CA SER A 46 11.42 6.75 4.41
C SER A 46 12.53 7.24 5.32
N ASN A 47 12.74 8.55 5.39
CA ASN A 47 13.88 9.18 6.06
C ASN A 47 15.22 8.63 5.54
N TYR A 48 15.38 8.59 4.21
CA TYR A 48 16.57 8.11 3.48
C TYR A 48 16.88 6.61 3.65
N ALA A 49 16.08 5.88 4.42
CA ALA A 49 16.16 4.43 4.51
C ALA A 49 15.26 3.76 3.46
N PRO A 50 15.61 2.56 2.95
CA PRO A 50 14.75 1.84 2.01
C PRO A 50 13.37 1.55 2.62
N MET A 51 12.31 1.84 1.87
CA MET A 51 10.90 1.75 2.32
C MET A 51 10.55 0.41 2.96
N VAL A 52 11.06 -0.70 2.43
CA VAL A 52 10.74 -2.06 2.88
C VAL A 52 11.46 -2.41 4.18
N THR A 53 12.67 -1.88 4.39
CA THR A 53 13.54 -2.19 5.53
C THR A 53 13.56 -1.09 6.59
N TYR A 54 12.69 -0.08 6.47
CA TYR A 54 12.60 0.98 7.45
C TYR A 54 12.15 0.43 8.81
N ALA A 55 12.88 0.79 9.86
CA ALA A 55 12.77 0.16 11.17
C ALA A 55 11.35 0.27 11.75
N PRO A 56 10.68 -0.84 12.12
CA PRO A 56 9.31 -0.80 12.63
C PRO A 56 9.11 0.11 13.86
N SER A 57 10.11 0.23 14.73
CA SER A 57 10.08 1.15 15.88
C SER A 57 9.93 2.62 15.50
N GLU A 58 10.34 3.01 14.29
CA GLU A 58 10.36 4.40 13.82
C GLU A 58 9.03 4.87 13.20
N TRP A 59 8.06 3.98 13.01
CA TRP A 59 6.79 4.34 12.38
C TRP A 59 5.57 3.58 12.91
N LEU A 60 5.70 2.37 13.46
CA LEU A 60 4.53 1.60 13.94
C LEU A 60 3.76 2.32 15.06
N TRP A 61 4.49 3.04 15.92
CA TRP A 61 3.95 3.70 17.11
C TRP A 61 3.88 5.22 16.96
N GLN A 62 4.22 5.74 15.79
CA GLN A 62 4.22 7.17 15.49
C GLN A 62 3.00 7.45 14.60
N GLY A 63 1.99 8.17 15.10
CA GLY A 63 0.67 8.20 14.46
C GLY A 63 0.66 8.67 13.00
N ASP A 64 1.35 9.77 12.70
CA ASP A 64 1.47 10.31 11.34
C ASP A 64 2.29 9.40 10.42
N ARG A 65 3.47 8.98 10.86
CA ARG A 65 4.32 8.05 10.10
C ARG A 65 3.66 6.69 9.93
N PHE A 66 2.84 6.24 10.87
CA PHE A 66 2.07 5.01 10.77
C PHE A 66 1.17 5.07 9.56
N TRP A 67 0.33 6.10 9.46
CA TRP A 67 -0.62 6.25 8.36
C TRP A 67 0.10 6.35 7.02
N GLU A 68 1.09 7.23 6.90
CA GLU A 68 1.79 7.44 5.62
C GLU A 68 2.62 6.22 5.21
N HIS A 69 3.45 5.68 6.11
CA HIS A 69 4.36 4.59 5.77
C HIS A 69 3.60 3.29 5.47
N SER A 70 2.57 2.97 6.25
CA SER A 70 1.74 1.80 5.99
C SER A 70 0.97 1.91 4.67
N HIS A 71 0.48 3.10 4.31
CA HIS A 71 -0.14 3.36 3.01
C HIS A 71 0.84 3.05 1.86
N ARG A 72 2.06 3.60 1.95
CA ARG A 72 3.10 3.44 0.95
C ARG A 72 3.54 1.98 0.80
N ARG A 73 3.70 1.26 1.91
CA ARG A 73 4.01 -0.18 1.88
C ARG A 73 2.86 -1.02 1.34
N PHE A 74 1.62 -0.66 1.64
CA PHE A 74 0.47 -1.36 1.10
C PHE A 74 0.37 -1.20 -0.42
N ALA A 75 0.62 0.00 -0.96
CA ALA A 75 0.67 0.22 -2.41
C ALA A 75 1.70 -0.67 -3.13
N MET A 76 2.88 -0.87 -2.52
CA MET A 76 3.88 -1.80 -3.06
C MET A 76 3.35 -3.25 -3.09
N LEU A 77 2.68 -3.70 -2.02
CA LEU A 77 2.09 -5.04 -1.98
C LEU A 77 1.00 -5.23 -3.03
N VAL A 78 0.11 -4.24 -3.20
CA VAL A 78 -0.93 -4.30 -4.25
C VAL A 78 -0.31 -4.43 -5.64
N SER A 79 0.80 -3.73 -5.89
CA SER A 79 1.51 -3.75 -7.18
C SER A 79 2.16 -5.10 -7.51
N MET A 80 2.32 -6.00 -6.54
CA MET A 80 2.93 -7.32 -6.75
C MET A 80 1.94 -8.38 -7.25
N VAL A 81 0.63 -8.09 -7.25
CA VAL A 81 -0.39 -9.03 -7.71
C VAL A 81 -0.34 -9.16 -9.23
N ARG A 82 -0.25 -10.40 -9.73
CA ARG A 82 -0.17 -10.75 -11.16
C ARG A 82 -1.15 -11.86 -11.52
#